data_AF-A0A401UTW0-F1
#
_entry.id   AF-A0A401UTW0-F1
#
_cell.length_a   1.000
_cell.length_b   1.000
_cell.length_c   1.000
_cell.angle_alpha   90.00
_cell.angle_beta   90.00
_cell.angle_gamma   90.00
#
_symmetry.space_group_name_H-M   'P 1'
#
loop_
_entity.id
_entity.type
_entity.pdbx_description
1 polymer ?
#
loop_
_entity_poly.entity_id
_entity_poly.type
_entity_poly.pdbx_seq_one_letter_code
_entity_poly.pdbx_strand_id
1 'polypeptide(L)'
;MSVQLTSEDILDRADLNSYLQKFNERVAEVDVSIEKISGELATARNLKEELLLKDMITAGDDFRKPLTNCITKIDNYKRMLEVEIEKRNTFILIMQNSEVDRLLKEFRDISNQELHEYQTVEERVIYSELAQIRERQLELLDKLNSTRNSIETELDEFTRIAQGLGYPQYSLTCSFHQNPQYPNPSFKELGAIMFNCGSIKNSKYLYEMSTRVY
;
A
#
# COMPACT_ATOMS: atom_id res chain seq x y z
N MET A 1 -21.19 13.85 -23.96
CA MET A 1 -21.74 13.22 -22.74
C MET A 1 -20.62 13.17 -21.73
N SER A 2 -20.70 13.98 -20.69
CA SER A 2 -19.73 14.01 -19.60
C SER A 2 -20.11 12.95 -18.58
N VAL A 3 -19.30 11.90 -18.46
CA VAL A 3 -19.42 10.94 -17.34
C VAL A 3 -18.79 11.63 -16.14
N GLN A 4 -19.63 12.14 -15.24
CA GLN A 4 -19.19 12.51 -13.90
C GLN A 4 -18.95 11.21 -13.13
N LEU A 5 -17.68 10.89 -12.89
CA LEU A 5 -17.28 9.82 -11.98
C LEU A 5 -17.28 10.39 -10.56
N THR A 6 -18.38 10.22 -9.83
CA THR A 6 -18.40 10.37 -8.38
C THR A 6 -17.77 9.12 -7.78
N SER A 7 -16.54 9.26 -7.30
CA SER A 7 -15.67 8.20 -6.76
C SER A 7 -16.07 7.71 -5.35
N GLU A 8 -17.35 7.65 -5.01
CA GLU A 8 -17.74 7.49 -3.61
C GLU A 8 -17.65 6.05 -3.08
N ASP A 9 -17.71 4.99 -3.89
CA ASP A 9 -17.83 3.64 -3.34
C ASP A 9 -17.03 2.57 -4.09
N ILE A 10 -15.70 2.73 -4.22
CA ILE A 10 -14.89 1.59 -4.67
C ILE A 10 -14.50 0.70 -3.48
N LEU A 11 -14.43 1.24 -2.24
CA LEU A 11 -13.95 0.44 -1.10
C LEU A 11 -14.13 1.09 0.30
N ASP A 12 -15.33 1.55 0.71
CA ASP A 12 -15.57 1.76 2.15
C ASP A 12 -15.78 0.41 2.86
N ARG A 13 -14.65 -0.27 3.07
CA ARG A 13 -14.54 -1.55 3.79
C ARG A 13 -13.91 -1.34 5.16
N ALA A 14 -13.86 -0.10 5.63
CA ALA A 14 -13.28 0.27 6.91
C ALA A 14 -14.01 -0.43 8.05
N ASP A 15 -15.33 -0.57 7.96
CA ASP A 15 -16.15 -1.17 9.00
C ASP A 15 -15.92 -2.68 9.18
N LEU A 16 -15.84 -3.44 8.08
CA LEU A 16 -15.56 -4.89 8.17
C LEU A 16 -14.14 -5.15 8.67
N ASN A 17 -13.16 -4.41 8.15
CA ASN A 17 -11.77 -4.54 8.60
C ASN A 17 -11.61 -4.13 10.06
N SER A 18 -12.27 -3.03 10.49
CA SER A 18 -12.34 -2.58 11.87
C SER A 18 -13.00 -3.63 12.77
N TYR A 19 -14.07 -4.27 12.31
CA TYR A 19 -14.73 -5.34 13.04
C TYR A 19 -13.82 -6.56 13.22
N LEU A 20 -13.21 -7.06 12.13
CA LEU A 20 -12.31 -8.21 12.17
C LEU A 20 -11.06 -7.92 13.02
N GLN A 21 -10.52 -6.70 12.93
CA GLN A 21 -9.40 -6.27 13.76
C GLN A 21 -9.77 -6.28 15.24
N LYS A 22 -10.88 -5.62 15.62
CA LYS A 22 -11.38 -5.62 17.01
C LYS A 22 -11.70 -7.03 17.52
N PHE A 23 -12.20 -7.90 16.64
CA PHE A 23 -12.46 -9.29 16.97
C PHE A 23 -11.17 -10.03 17.30
N ASN A 24 -10.14 -9.91 16.45
CA ASN A 24 -8.83 -10.52 16.68
C ASN A 24 -8.14 -9.95 17.94
N GLU A 25 -8.25 -8.65 18.19
CA GLU A 25 -7.74 -8.01 19.41
C GLU A 25 -8.38 -8.62 20.66
N ARG A 26 -9.71 -8.79 20.67
CA ARG A 26 -10.43 -9.42 21.79
C ARG A 26 -10.06 -10.88 22.00
N VAL A 27 -9.84 -11.65 20.93
CA VAL A 27 -9.37 -13.05 21.04
C VAL A 27 -7.97 -13.09 21.66
N ALA A 28 -7.07 -12.23 21.19
CA ALA A 28 -5.71 -12.13 21.73
C ALA A 28 -5.71 -11.70 23.21
N GLU A 29 -6.57 -10.76 23.60
CA GLU A 29 -6.74 -10.35 25.00
C GLU A 29 -7.16 -11.52 25.90
N VAL A 30 -8.11 -12.35 25.45
CA VAL A 30 -8.54 -13.54 26.19
C VAL A 30 -7.42 -14.58 26.27
N ASP A 31 -6.69 -14.82 25.18
CA ASP A 31 -5.55 -15.75 25.19
C ASP A 31 -4.45 -15.32 26.18
N VAL A 32 -4.11 -14.03 26.20
CA VAL A 32 -3.15 -13.46 27.17
C VAL A 32 -3.68 -13.57 28.60
N SER A 33 -4.97 -13.34 28.82
CA SER A 33 -5.62 -13.48 30.13
C SER A 33 -5.54 -14.93 30.64
N ILE A 34 -5.84 -15.90 29.77
CA ILE A 34 -5.74 -17.33 30.08
C ILE A 34 -4.31 -17.71 30.47
N GLU A 35 -3.31 -17.25 29.71
CA GLU A 35 -1.90 -17.54 29.99
C GLU A 35 -1.48 -16.98 31.35
N LYS A 36 -1.83 -15.71 31.62
CA LYS A 36 -1.54 -15.05 32.88
C LYS A 36 -2.18 -15.76 34.08
N ILE A 37 -3.49 -16.05 34.00
CA ILE A 37 -4.22 -16.72 35.09
C ILE A 37 -3.66 -18.12 35.32
N SER A 38 -3.29 -18.83 34.24
CA SER A 38 -2.65 -20.15 34.32
C SER A 38 -1.29 -20.09 35.02
N GLY A 39 -0.48 -19.08 34.74
CA GLY A 39 0.80 -18.85 35.43
C GLY A 39 0.63 -18.50 36.92
N GLU A 40 -0.33 -17.63 37.25
CA GLU A 40 -0.66 -17.29 38.64
C GLU A 40 -1.19 -18.51 39.42
N LEU A 41 -2.01 -19.35 38.78
CA LEU A 41 -2.51 -20.61 39.33
C LEU A 41 -1.38 -21.60 39.62
N ALA A 42 -0.41 -21.75 38.69
CA ALA A 42 0.76 -22.60 38.89
C ALA A 42 1.61 -22.12 40.07
N THR A 43 1.85 -20.80 40.15
CA THR A 43 2.58 -20.19 41.27
C THR A 43 1.88 -20.42 42.60
N ALA A 44 0.56 -20.27 42.65
CA ALA A 44 -0.23 -20.53 43.85
C ALA A 44 -0.21 -22.01 44.26
N ARG A 45 -0.22 -22.95 43.31
CA ARG A 45 -0.08 -24.38 43.58
C ARG A 45 1.28 -24.73 44.19
N ASN A 46 2.36 -24.20 43.62
CA ASN A 46 3.71 -24.40 44.16
C ASN A 46 3.83 -23.83 45.59
N LEU A 47 3.28 -22.63 45.82
CA LEU A 47 3.25 -22.03 47.16
C LEU A 47 2.45 -22.88 48.16
N LYS A 48 1.32 -23.47 47.73
CA LYS A 48 0.55 -24.39 48.56
C LYS A 48 1.39 -25.62 48.96
N GLU A 49 2.13 -26.21 48.03
CA GLU A 49 3.01 -27.36 48.31
C GLU A 49 4.12 -27.00 49.29
N GLU A 50 4.78 -25.85 49.10
CA GLU A 50 5.79 -25.36 50.04
C GLU A 50 5.24 -25.11 51.44
N LEU A 51 4.04 -24.51 51.55
CA LEU A 51 3.39 -24.25 52.83
C LEU A 51 2.97 -25.54 53.53
N LEU A 52 2.50 -26.55 52.79
CA LEU A 52 2.19 -27.87 53.33
C LEU A 52 3.45 -28.56 53.88
N LEU A 53 4.56 -28.52 53.13
CA LEU A 53 5.83 -29.08 53.59
C LEU A 53 6.33 -28.39 54.87
N LYS A 54 6.22 -27.05 54.94
CA LYS A 54 6.60 -26.28 56.14
C LYS A 54 5.70 -26.63 57.33
N ASP A 55 4.39 -26.66 57.14
CA ASP A 55 3.42 -27.04 58.18
C ASP A 55 3.71 -28.44 58.76
N MET A 56 4.12 -29.40 57.92
CA MET A 56 4.50 -30.75 58.38
C MET A 56 5.77 -30.79 59.24
N ILE A 57 6.69 -29.85 59.07
CA ILE A 57 8.02 -29.86 59.72
C ILE A 57 8.06 -28.99 60.98
N THR A 58 7.21 -27.97 61.08
CA THR A 58 7.13 -27.06 62.23
C THR A 58 5.95 -27.40 63.13
N ALA A 59 6.18 -27.54 64.44
CA ALA A 59 5.13 -27.76 65.42
C ALA A 59 4.39 -26.44 65.75
N GLY A 60 3.17 -26.26 65.24
CA GLY A 60 2.33 -25.09 65.54
C GLY A 60 1.26 -24.83 64.48
N ASP A 61 0.31 -23.93 64.77
CA ASP A 61 -0.83 -23.58 63.88
C ASP A 61 -0.52 -22.42 62.90
N ASP A 62 0.72 -21.95 62.85
CA ASP A 62 1.14 -20.71 62.18
C ASP A 62 0.88 -20.72 60.65
N PHE A 63 0.84 -21.90 60.03
CA PHE A 63 0.67 -22.04 58.58
C PHE A 63 -0.77 -22.29 58.14
N ARG A 64 -1.71 -22.60 59.05
CA ARG A 64 -3.13 -22.87 58.71
C ARG A 64 -3.79 -21.72 57.95
N LYS A 65 -3.62 -20.48 58.42
CA LYS A 65 -4.22 -19.29 57.81
C LYS A 65 -3.61 -18.97 56.42
N PRO A 66 -2.26 -18.97 56.25
CA PRO A 66 -1.64 -18.91 54.93
C PRO A 66 -2.13 -20.01 53.96
N LEU A 67 -2.29 -21.24 54.44
CA LEU A 67 -2.74 -22.37 53.63
C LEU A 67 -4.18 -22.19 53.15
N THR A 68 -5.09 -21.80 54.05
CA THR A 68 -6.48 -21.49 53.69
C THR A 68 -6.55 -20.35 52.67
N ASN A 69 -5.76 -19.27 52.86
CA ASN A 69 -5.70 -18.18 51.89
C ASN A 69 -5.19 -18.66 50.52
N CYS A 70 -4.22 -19.56 50.49
CA CYS A 70 -3.68 -20.13 49.26
C CYS A 70 -4.72 -21.02 48.54
N ILE A 71 -5.45 -21.86 49.29
CA ILE A 71 -6.54 -22.68 48.75
C ILE A 71 -7.62 -21.80 48.12
N THR A 72 -8.06 -20.74 48.82
CA THR A 72 -9.05 -19.80 48.29
C THR A 72 -8.56 -19.10 47.03
N LYS A 73 -7.28 -18.70 46.97
CA LYS A 73 -6.69 -18.12 45.75
C LYS A 73 -6.70 -19.10 44.59
N ILE A 74 -6.35 -20.37 44.82
CA ILE A 74 -6.36 -21.41 43.79
C ILE A 74 -7.78 -21.61 43.24
N ASP A 75 -8.79 -21.68 44.10
CA ASP A 75 -10.18 -21.86 43.65
C ASP A 75 -10.70 -20.63 42.89
N ASN A 76 -10.32 -19.42 43.30
CA ASN A 76 -10.65 -18.21 42.55
C ASN A 76 -10.00 -18.21 41.15
N TYR A 77 -8.71 -18.54 41.05
CA TYR A 77 -8.02 -18.60 39.76
C TYR A 77 -8.58 -19.69 38.84
N LYS A 78 -8.98 -20.84 39.37
CA LYS A 78 -9.67 -21.88 38.59
C LYS A 78 -10.98 -21.36 37.99
N ARG A 79 -11.82 -20.70 38.79
CA ARG A 79 -13.09 -20.12 38.30
C ARG A 79 -12.85 -19.03 37.25
N MET A 80 -11.87 -18.16 37.47
CA MET A 80 -11.51 -17.14 36.48
C MET A 80 -11.03 -17.76 35.16
N LEU A 81 -10.22 -18.82 35.24
CA LEU A 81 -9.74 -19.55 34.08
C LEU A 81 -10.88 -20.23 33.31
N GLU A 82 -11.83 -20.85 34.01
CA GLU A 82 -13.02 -21.44 33.39
C GLU A 82 -13.81 -20.42 32.58
N VAL A 83 -14.04 -19.22 33.13
CA VAL A 83 -14.75 -18.13 32.45
C VAL A 83 -14.01 -17.66 31.20
N GLU A 84 -12.68 -17.48 31.27
CA GLU A 84 -11.91 -17.05 30.10
C GLU A 84 -11.85 -18.13 29.01
N ILE A 85 -11.75 -19.41 29.39
CA ILE A 85 -11.83 -20.54 28.44
C ILE A 85 -13.21 -20.58 27.77
N GLU A 86 -14.29 -20.34 28.51
CA GLU A 86 -15.65 -20.28 27.95
C GLU A 86 -15.78 -19.14 26.92
N LYS A 87 -15.24 -17.96 27.22
CA LYS A 87 -15.19 -16.83 26.26
C LYS A 87 -14.43 -17.20 24.99
N ARG A 88 -13.26 -17.83 25.12
CA ARG A 88 -12.46 -18.30 23.99
C ARG A 88 -13.22 -19.29 23.12
N ASN A 89 -13.88 -20.27 23.74
CA ASN A 89 -14.71 -21.25 23.03
C ASN A 89 -15.87 -20.59 22.30
N THR A 90 -16.48 -19.57 22.91
CA THR A 90 -17.54 -18.78 22.27
C THR A 90 -17.03 -18.06 21.02
N PHE A 91 -15.84 -17.46 21.07
CA PHE A 91 -15.23 -16.84 19.88
C PHE A 91 -14.93 -17.86 18.77
N ILE A 92 -14.44 -19.05 19.13
CA ILE A 92 -14.22 -20.13 18.16
C ILE A 92 -15.53 -20.53 17.49
N LEU A 93 -16.61 -20.69 18.26
CA LEU A 93 -17.93 -21.03 17.73
C LEU A 93 -18.50 -19.95 16.80
N ILE A 94 -18.27 -18.67 17.12
CA ILE A 94 -18.65 -17.55 16.24
C ILE A 94 -17.90 -17.65 14.90
N MET A 95 -16.60 -17.92 14.92
CA MET A 95 -15.80 -18.04 13.69
C MET A 95 -16.09 -19.31 12.88
N GLN A 96 -16.57 -20.37 13.53
CA GLN A 96 -17.01 -21.60 12.88
C GLN A 96 -18.46 -21.54 12.40
N ASN A 97 -19.15 -20.42 12.61
CA ASN A 97 -20.51 -20.23 12.16
C ASN A 97 -20.56 -20.17 10.62
N SER A 98 -21.40 -21.01 10.01
CA SER A 98 -21.58 -21.08 8.56
C SER A 98 -22.05 -19.78 7.92
N GLU A 99 -22.79 -18.93 8.65
CA GLU A 99 -23.18 -17.61 8.17
C GLU A 99 -21.98 -16.66 8.08
N VAL A 100 -21.03 -16.75 9.03
CA VAL A 100 -19.80 -15.96 8.99
C VAL A 100 -18.94 -16.37 7.79
N ASP A 101 -18.79 -17.68 7.56
CA ASP A 101 -18.08 -18.20 6.39
C ASP A 101 -18.75 -17.75 5.07
N ARG A 102 -20.09 -17.82 4.98
CA ARG A 102 -20.86 -17.35 3.83
C ARG A 102 -20.63 -15.86 3.57
N LEU A 103 -20.74 -15.02 4.60
CA LEU A 103 -20.55 -13.57 4.47
C LEU A 103 -19.12 -13.20 4.05
N LEU A 104 -18.11 -13.88 4.61
CA LEU A 104 -16.72 -13.67 4.22
C LEU A 104 -16.47 -14.07 2.76
N LYS A 105 -17.10 -15.16 2.30
CA LYS A 105 -17.02 -15.60 0.91
C LYS A 105 -17.70 -14.63 -0.04
N GLU A 106 -18.93 -14.19 0.27
CA GLU A 106 -19.64 -13.18 -0.53
C GLU A 106 -18.85 -11.88 -0.63
N PHE A 107 -18.30 -11.42 0.49
CA PHE A 107 -17.42 -10.25 0.52
C PHE A 107 -16.19 -10.41 -0.38
N ARG A 108 -15.53 -11.58 -0.33
CA ARG A 108 -14.38 -11.88 -1.19
C ARG A 108 -14.76 -11.88 -2.66
N ASP A 109 -15.90 -12.46 -3.02
CA ASP A 109 -16.33 -12.59 -4.40
C ASP A 109 -16.67 -11.21 -5.00
N ILE A 110 -17.43 -10.38 -4.26
CA ILE A 110 -17.70 -8.98 -4.62
C ILE A 110 -16.37 -8.21 -4.77
N SER A 111 -15.45 -8.40 -3.83
CA SER A 111 -14.15 -7.73 -3.86
C SER A 111 -13.34 -8.06 -5.12
N ASN A 112 -13.33 -9.33 -5.51
CA ASN A 112 -12.63 -9.77 -6.73
C ASN A 112 -13.30 -9.22 -7.98
N GLN A 113 -14.63 -9.14 -7.99
CA GLN A 113 -15.39 -8.59 -9.11
C GLN A 113 -15.10 -7.09 -9.29
N GLU A 114 -15.16 -6.30 -8.23
CA GLU A 114 -14.85 -4.87 -8.26
C GLU A 114 -13.40 -4.61 -8.71
N LEU A 115 -12.43 -5.38 -8.19
CA LEU A 115 -11.04 -5.28 -8.62
C LEU A 115 -10.87 -5.63 -10.11
N HIS A 116 -11.59 -6.64 -10.58
CA HIS A 116 -11.55 -7.02 -11.99
C HIS A 116 -12.17 -5.93 -12.87
N GLU A 117 -13.28 -5.32 -12.45
CA GLU A 117 -13.92 -4.21 -13.15
C GLU A 117 -13.00 -2.99 -13.22
N TYR A 118 -12.36 -2.62 -12.10
CA TYR A 118 -11.35 -1.57 -12.08
C TYR A 118 -10.22 -1.81 -13.10
N GLN A 119 -9.62 -3.01 -13.07
CA GLN A 119 -8.52 -3.36 -13.98
C GLN A 119 -8.95 -3.41 -15.45
N THR A 120 -10.15 -3.94 -15.73
CA THR A 120 -10.59 -4.18 -17.11
C THR A 120 -11.24 -2.97 -17.77
N VAL A 121 -11.87 -2.10 -16.98
CA VAL A 121 -12.59 -0.94 -17.47
C VAL A 121 -11.79 0.32 -17.19
N GLU A 122 -11.56 0.67 -15.93
CA GLU A 122 -10.95 1.96 -15.58
C GLU A 122 -9.49 2.05 -16.00
N GLU A 123 -8.67 1.07 -15.60
CA GLU A 123 -7.25 1.06 -15.94
C GLU A 123 -7.05 0.94 -17.47
N ARG A 124 -7.82 0.08 -18.13
CA ARG A 124 -7.77 -0.05 -19.59
C ARG A 124 -8.11 1.26 -20.31
N VAL A 125 -9.11 2.01 -19.85
CA VAL A 125 -9.46 3.32 -20.44
C VAL A 125 -8.30 4.29 -20.29
N ILE A 126 -7.73 4.41 -19.10
CA ILE A 126 -6.58 5.28 -18.83
C ILE A 126 -5.38 4.91 -19.72
N TYR A 127 -5.04 3.63 -19.82
CA TYR A 127 -3.94 3.17 -20.66
C TYR A 127 -4.22 3.38 -22.16
N SER A 128 -5.48 3.30 -22.58
CA SER A 128 -5.88 3.59 -23.96
C SER A 128 -5.70 5.08 -24.28
N GLU A 129 -6.09 5.97 -23.36
CA GLU A 129 -5.85 7.42 -23.51
C GLU A 129 -4.36 7.75 -23.55
N LEU A 130 -3.55 7.14 -22.68
CA LEU A 130 -2.09 7.29 -22.70
C LEU A 130 -1.47 6.79 -24.02
N ALA A 131 -1.98 5.69 -24.58
CA ALA A 131 -1.53 5.19 -25.87
C ALA A 131 -1.82 6.17 -27.00
N GLN A 132 -3.02 6.77 -27.04
CA GLN A 132 -3.38 7.80 -28.03
C GLN A 132 -2.49 9.05 -27.91
N ILE A 133 -2.19 9.49 -26.68
CA ILE A 133 -1.26 10.60 -26.45
C ILE A 133 0.13 10.26 -26.98
N ARG A 134 0.63 9.05 -26.73
CA ARG A 134 1.91 8.58 -27.25
C ARG A 134 1.94 8.58 -28.78
N GLU A 135 0.91 8.06 -29.44
CA GLU A 135 0.80 8.07 -30.90
C GLU A 135 0.87 9.50 -31.44
N ARG A 136 0.10 10.42 -30.84
CA ARG A 136 0.14 11.84 -31.22
C ARG A 136 1.50 12.50 -30.98
N GLN A 137 2.20 12.14 -29.91
CA GLN A 137 3.56 12.61 -29.66
C GLN A 137 4.53 12.14 -30.75
N LEU A 138 4.41 10.89 -31.19
CA LEU A 138 5.23 10.35 -32.28
C LEU A 138 4.97 11.08 -33.60
N GLU A 139 3.70 11.31 -33.96
CA GLU A 139 3.33 12.07 -35.17
C GLU A 139 3.93 13.49 -35.17
N LEU A 140 3.88 14.17 -34.02
CA LEU A 140 4.46 15.51 -33.88
C LEU A 140 5.98 15.50 -33.95
N LEU A 141 6.64 14.48 -33.40
CA LEU A 141 8.09 14.31 -33.48
C LEU A 141 8.55 14.05 -34.91
N ASP A 142 7.82 13.22 -35.66
CA ASP A 142 8.09 12.96 -37.06
C ASP A 142 7.93 14.23 -37.91
N LYS A 143 6.88 15.02 -37.65
CA LYS A 143 6.68 16.32 -38.30
C LYS A 143 7.83 17.29 -38.00
N LEU A 144 8.30 17.34 -36.76
CA LEU A 144 9.45 18.15 -36.36
C LEU A 144 10.72 17.73 -37.10
N ASN A 145 11.01 16.43 -37.16
CA ASN A 145 12.18 15.90 -37.86
C ASN A 145 12.10 16.15 -39.37
N SER A 146 10.93 15.96 -39.99
CA SER A 146 10.73 16.28 -41.40
C SER A 146 10.99 17.76 -41.70
N THR A 147 10.57 18.65 -40.80
CA THR A 147 10.77 20.10 -40.96
C THR A 147 12.25 20.47 -40.83
N ARG A 148 12.94 19.87 -39.86
CA ARG A 148 14.40 20.03 -39.69
C ARG A 148 15.15 19.61 -40.94
N ASN A 149 14.89 18.41 -41.45
CA ASN A 149 15.54 17.90 -42.65
C ASN A 149 15.31 18.80 -43.87
N SER A 150 14.11 19.37 -44.03
CA SER A 150 13.80 20.33 -45.10
C SER A 150 14.70 21.57 -45.01
N ILE A 151 14.81 22.13 -43.80
CA ILE A 151 15.66 23.31 -43.55
C ILE A 151 17.14 22.99 -43.76
N GLU A 152 17.62 21.84 -43.28
CA GLU A 152 19.02 21.40 -43.50
C GLU A 152 19.32 21.29 -45.00
N THR A 153 18.40 20.68 -45.76
CA THR A 153 18.54 20.55 -47.21
C THR A 153 18.62 21.90 -47.91
N GLU A 154 17.76 22.85 -47.54
CA GLU A 154 17.77 24.22 -48.09
C GLU A 154 19.08 24.97 -47.76
N LEU A 155 19.58 24.83 -46.52
CA LEU A 155 20.83 25.46 -46.10
C LEU A 155 22.06 24.85 -46.80
N ASP A 156 22.07 23.53 -46.98
CA ASP A 156 23.12 22.82 -47.69
C ASP A 156 23.14 23.22 -49.17
N GLU A 157 21.97 23.34 -49.80
CA GLU A 157 21.86 23.80 -51.19
C GLU A 157 22.35 25.24 -51.34
N PHE A 158 21.91 26.14 -50.45
CA PHE A 158 22.38 27.53 -50.45
C PHE A 158 23.90 27.62 -50.29
N THR A 159 24.45 26.88 -49.33
CA THR A 159 25.89 26.81 -49.07
C THR A 159 26.66 26.31 -50.28
N ARG A 160 26.18 25.25 -50.94
CA ARG A 160 26.76 24.71 -52.17
C ARG A 160 26.77 25.74 -53.31
N ILE A 161 25.68 26.51 -53.47
CA ILE A 161 25.59 27.56 -54.48
C ILE A 161 26.59 28.69 -54.18
N ALA A 162 26.64 29.17 -52.94
CA ALA A 162 27.54 30.25 -52.53
C ALA A 162 29.02 29.87 -52.75
N GLN A 163 29.39 28.62 -52.41
CA GLN A 163 30.73 28.08 -52.67
C GLN A 163 31.03 27.97 -54.17
N GLY A 164 30.08 27.47 -54.97
CA GLY A 164 30.24 27.37 -56.43
C GLY A 164 30.42 28.73 -57.13
N LEU A 165 29.86 29.80 -56.56
CA LEU A 165 30.01 31.17 -57.04
C LEU A 165 31.24 31.91 -56.47
N GLY A 166 32.06 31.26 -55.64
CA GLY A 166 33.28 31.85 -55.08
C GLY A 166 33.06 32.72 -53.83
N TYR A 167 31.91 32.57 -53.15
CA TYR A 167 31.58 33.30 -51.92
C TYR A 167 31.43 32.37 -50.70
N PRO A 168 32.48 31.63 -50.31
CA PRO A 168 32.39 30.67 -49.20
C PRO A 168 32.06 31.32 -47.85
N GLN A 169 32.34 32.62 -47.68
CA GLN A 169 32.03 33.37 -46.45
C GLN A 169 30.53 33.47 -46.14
N TYR A 170 29.66 33.21 -47.12
CA TYR A 170 28.21 33.19 -46.92
C TYR A 170 27.66 31.78 -46.64
N SER A 171 28.51 30.77 -46.47
CA SER A 171 28.06 29.41 -46.08
C SER A 171 27.31 29.46 -44.74
N LEU A 172 26.20 28.74 -44.65
CA LEU A 172 25.36 28.69 -43.44
C LEU A 172 25.28 27.25 -42.91
N THR A 173 25.23 27.13 -41.59
CA THR A 173 25.01 25.84 -40.90
C THR A 173 24.01 26.05 -39.77
N CYS A 174 23.17 25.05 -39.51
CA CYS A 174 22.27 25.03 -38.36
C CYS A 174 22.58 23.83 -37.46
N SER A 175 22.27 23.94 -36.17
CA SER A 175 22.33 22.81 -35.23
C SER A 175 21.03 22.74 -34.46
N PHE A 176 20.24 21.71 -34.71
CA PHE A 176 18.96 21.51 -34.02
C PHE A 176 19.15 20.83 -32.67
N HIS A 177 18.26 21.13 -31.73
CA HIS A 177 18.18 20.45 -30.43
C HIS A 177 17.79 18.98 -30.62
N GLN A 178 18.67 18.06 -30.22
CA GLN A 178 18.55 16.63 -30.54
C GLN A 178 17.82 15.80 -29.46
N ASN A 179 17.74 16.28 -28.21
CA ASN A 179 17.21 15.48 -27.11
C ASN A 179 15.84 15.97 -26.61
N PRO A 180 14.72 15.34 -27.02
CA PRO A 180 13.38 15.76 -26.61
C PRO A 180 13.04 15.49 -25.12
N GLN A 181 13.92 14.78 -24.39
CA GLN A 181 13.79 14.58 -22.94
C GLN A 181 14.31 15.78 -22.12
N TYR A 182 15.00 16.72 -22.75
CA TYR A 182 15.42 17.96 -22.12
C TYR A 182 14.72 19.16 -22.76
N PRO A 183 14.45 20.23 -21.98
CA PRO A 183 13.92 21.47 -22.52
C PRO A 183 14.79 22.02 -23.64
N ASN A 184 14.16 22.59 -24.66
CA ASN A 184 14.89 23.27 -25.71
C ASN A 184 15.56 24.53 -25.13
N PRO A 185 16.88 24.75 -25.30
CA PRO A 185 17.57 25.92 -24.77
C PRO A 185 16.97 27.26 -25.21
N SER A 186 16.37 27.32 -26.40
CA SER A 186 15.74 28.52 -26.96
C SER A 186 14.31 28.77 -26.47
N PHE A 187 13.65 27.74 -25.93
CA PHE A 187 12.24 27.78 -25.49
C PHE A 187 12.09 27.01 -24.18
N LYS A 188 12.88 27.38 -23.16
CA LYS A 188 12.96 26.65 -21.88
C LYS A 188 11.62 26.57 -21.16
N GLU A 189 10.78 27.58 -21.31
CA GLU A 189 9.45 27.71 -20.72
C GLU A 189 8.48 26.61 -21.14
N LEU A 190 8.74 25.95 -22.28
CA LEU A 190 7.91 24.87 -22.79
C LEU A 190 8.26 23.50 -22.20
N GLY A 191 9.34 23.39 -21.42
CA GLY A 191 9.76 22.16 -20.75
C GLY A 191 10.22 21.04 -21.71
N ALA A 192 10.33 19.82 -21.19
CA ALA A 192 10.68 18.63 -21.98
C ALA A 192 9.44 18.05 -22.67
N ILE A 193 9.60 17.59 -23.92
CA ILE A 193 8.50 17.14 -24.78
C ILE A 193 8.09 15.69 -24.47
N MET A 194 9.03 14.86 -24.03
CA MET A 194 8.75 13.46 -23.67
C MET A 194 8.80 13.23 -22.15
N PHE A 195 7.69 12.72 -21.61
CA PHE A 195 7.62 12.19 -20.25
C PHE A 195 7.75 10.67 -20.29
N ASN A 196 8.69 10.10 -19.53
CA ASN A 196 8.78 8.65 -19.35
C ASN A 196 7.68 8.20 -18.37
N CYS A 197 6.62 7.59 -18.89
CA CYS A 197 5.51 7.08 -18.08
C CYS A 197 5.89 5.86 -17.21
N GLY A 198 7.09 5.28 -17.37
CA GLY A 198 7.55 4.14 -16.57
C GLY A 198 7.79 4.45 -15.09
N SER A 199 7.81 5.72 -14.69
CA SER A 199 8.09 6.16 -13.31
C SER A 199 6.91 6.88 -12.64
N ILE A 200 5.67 6.68 -13.08
CA ILE A 200 4.47 7.26 -12.43
C ILE A 200 4.12 6.48 -11.14
N LYS A 201 5.09 6.33 -10.24
CA LYS A 201 4.85 6.25 -8.81
C LYS A 201 5.54 7.47 -8.21
N ASN A 202 4.76 8.37 -7.59
CA ASN A 202 5.21 9.65 -6.99
C ASN A 202 5.50 10.82 -7.96
N SER A 203 4.74 10.96 -9.05
CA SER A 203 4.89 12.00 -10.09
C SER A 203 4.68 13.45 -9.63
N LYS A 204 4.23 13.71 -8.39
CA LYS A 204 4.16 15.07 -7.82
C LYS A 204 5.52 15.78 -7.78
N TYR A 205 6.63 15.05 -7.69
CA TYR A 205 7.98 15.64 -7.54
C TYR A 205 8.73 15.87 -8.86
N LEU A 206 8.26 15.32 -9.99
CA LEU A 206 8.95 15.50 -11.29
C LEU A 206 8.57 16.81 -11.98
N TYR A 207 7.33 17.29 -11.80
CA TYR A 207 6.87 18.57 -12.37
C TYR A 207 7.50 19.80 -11.67
N GLU A 208 7.84 19.68 -10.38
CA GLU A 208 8.54 20.74 -9.65
C GLU A 208 10.02 20.85 -10.06
N MET A 209 10.65 19.76 -10.52
CA MET A 209 12.03 19.81 -10.99
C MET A 209 12.18 20.38 -12.40
N SER A 210 11.17 20.28 -13.26
CA SER A 210 11.21 20.93 -14.60
C SER A 210 10.92 22.43 -14.55
N THR A 211 10.28 22.93 -13.49
CA THR A 211 9.99 24.36 -13.28
C THR A 211 11.07 25.09 -12.46
N ARG A 212 12.01 24.36 -11.85
CA ARG A 212 13.11 24.93 -11.06
C ARG A 212 14.48 24.42 -11.48
N VAL A 213 14.96 24.82 -12.66
CA VAL A 213 16.41 24.86 -12.95
C VAL A 213 16.74 26.07 -13.85
N TYR A 214 17.32 27.09 -13.21
CA TYR A 214 18.12 28.25 -13.66
C TYR A 214 17.91 28.88 -15.06
#